data_AF-A0A1D9Q0M6-F1
#
_entry.id   AF-A0A1D9Q0M6-F1
#
_cell.length_a   1.000
_cell.length_b   1.000
_cell.length_c   1.000
_cell.angle_alpha   90.00
_cell.angle_beta   90.00
_cell.angle_gamma   90.00
#
_symmetry.space_group_name_H-M   'P 1'
#
loop_
_entity.id
_entity.type
_entity.pdbx_description
1 polymer ?
#
loop_
_entity_poly.entity_id
_entity_poly.type
_entity_poly.pdbx_seq_one_letter_code
_entity_poly.pdbx_strand_id
1 'polypeptide(L)'
;MTISALMGQKPLSANDILIARGLCIVAPTQVNPNISEPFGTPAPPNADHNSHATSLIISEAFAIFFITLFTLSRLFVRKWRTRFWGPDDWVIIPGALGGIIYLTLDIVTRMRGCLGKHIWNCTYVEVAWFIYIGQIQEPMFYFTVFSVKLSIALAN
;
A
#
# COMPACT_ATOMS: atom_id res chain seq x y z
N MET A 1 -4.14 15.02 -20.12
CA MET A 1 -4.73 14.69 -18.81
C MET A 1 -6.10 14.10 -19.06
N THR A 2 -6.31 12.83 -18.78
CA THR A 2 -7.66 12.23 -18.80
C THR A 2 -8.41 12.74 -17.58
N ILE A 3 -9.45 13.54 -17.81
CA ILE A 3 -10.35 14.05 -16.75
C ILE A 3 -11.12 12.84 -16.21
N SER A 4 -10.93 12.50 -14.94
CA SER A 4 -11.65 11.42 -14.25
C SER A 4 -12.57 12.03 -13.19
N ALA A 5 -13.78 11.49 -13.07
CA ALA A 5 -14.74 11.95 -12.06
C ALA A 5 -14.31 11.55 -10.65
N LEU A 6 -14.74 12.33 -9.66
CA LEU A 6 -14.67 11.92 -8.26
C LEU A 6 -15.59 10.73 -7.99
N MET A 7 -15.20 9.88 -7.05
CA MET A 7 -16.02 8.77 -6.56
C MET A 7 -17.36 9.31 -6.03
N GLY A 8 -18.44 8.63 -6.38
CA GLY A 8 -19.80 9.06 -6.04
C GLY A 8 -20.41 10.11 -7.00
N GLN A 9 -19.65 10.63 -7.97
CA GLN A 9 -20.18 11.47 -9.04
C GLN A 9 -20.43 10.67 -10.33
N LYS A 10 -21.21 11.24 -11.25
CA LYS A 10 -21.47 10.59 -12.55
C LYS A 10 -20.13 10.41 -13.31
N PRO A 11 -19.83 9.19 -13.81
CA PRO A 11 -18.62 8.94 -14.60
C PRO A 11 -18.53 9.89 -15.79
N LEU A 12 -17.35 10.49 -16.00
CA LEU A 12 -17.11 11.44 -17.09
C LEU A 12 -16.46 10.79 -18.31
N SER A 13 -15.72 9.70 -18.11
CA SER A 13 -14.99 8.97 -19.16
C SER A 13 -15.47 7.53 -19.32
N ALA A 14 -15.29 6.96 -20.51
CA ALA A 14 -15.53 5.54 -20.76
C ALA A 14 -14.71 4.63 -19.83
N ASN A 15 -13.50 5.08 -19.46
CA ASN A 15 -12.65 4.36 -18.51
C ASN A 15 -13.25 4.35 -17.09
N ASP A 16 -13.81 5.48 -16.64
CA ASP A 16 -14.47 5.58 -15.32
C ASP A 16 -15.67 4.63 -15.24
N ILE A 17 -16.43 4.47 -16.34
CA ILE A 17 -17.56 3.52 -16.41
C ILE A 17 -17.08 2.07 -16.24
N LEU A 18 -15.98 1.71 -16.91
CA LEU A 18 -15.39 0.37 -16.79
C LEU A 18 -14.85 0.11 -15.38
N ILE A 19 -14.18 1.10 -14.78
CA ILE A 19 -13.68 1.03 -13.41
C ILE A 19 -14.84 0.87 -12.42
N ALA A 20 -15.89 1.70 -12.54
CA ALA A 20 -17.07 1.60 -11.69
C ALA A 20 -17.76 0.23 -11.79
N ARG A 21 -17.85 -0.34 -13.00
CA ARG A 21 -18.35 -1.71 -13.19
C ARG A 21 -17.45 -2.75 -12.54
N GLY A 22 -16.14 -2.63 -12.69
CA GLY A 22 -15.16 -3.51 -12.04
C GLY A 22 -15.26 -3.48 -10.51
N LEU A 23 -15.39 -2.28 -9.94
CA LEU A 23 -15.60 -2.09 -8.50
C LEU A 23 -16.88 -2.77 -8.00
N CYS A 24 -17.99 -2.68 -8.75
CA CYS A 24 -19.22 -3.40 -8.43
C CYS A 24 -19.10 -4.93 -8.52
N ILE A 25 -18.14 -5.47 -9.30
CA ILE A 25 -17.87 -6.92 -9.33
C ILE A 25 -17.08 -7.33 -8.09
N VAL A 26 -16.07 -6.55 -7.71
CA VAL A 26 -15.20 -6.82 -6.55
C VAL A 26 -15.97 -6.65 -5.23
N ALA A 27 -16.84 -5.66 -5.16
CA ALA A 27 -17.69 -5.36 -4.00
C ALA A 27 -19.15 -5.26 -4.45
N PRO A 28 -19.87 -6.40 -4.54
CA PRO A 28 -21.23 -6.45 -5.05
C PRO A 28 -22.20 -5.61 -4.22
N THR A 29 -22.99 -4.80 -4.91
CA THR A 29 -23.96 -3.86 -4.35
C THR A 29 -25.11 -4.51 -3.57
N GLN A 30 -25.27 -5.84 -3.62
CA GLN A 30 -26.23 -6.56 -2.78
C GLN A 30 -25.92 -6.46 -1.27
N VAL A 31 -24.67 -6.13 -0.92
CA VAL A 31 -24.22 -5.85 0.46
C VAL A 31 -24.16 -4.35 0.75
N ASN A 32 -24.41 -3.50 -0.26
CA ASN A 32 -24.43 -2.05 -0.10
C ASN A 32 -25.82 -1.63 0.46
N PRO A 33 -25.91 -1.11 1.69
CA PRO A 33 -27.19 -0.69 2.28
C PRO A 33 -27.86 0.47 1.52
N ASN A 34 -27.16 1.13 0.61
CA ASN A 34 -27.69 2.20 -0.24
C ASN A 34 -27.64 1.81 -1.74
N ILE A 35 -28.65 1.05 -2.18
CA ILE A 35 -28.84 0.65 -3.60
C ILE A 35 -29.04 1.86 -4.53
N SER A 36 -29.54 2.98 -4.01
CA SER A 36 -29.78 4.21 -4.78
C SER A 36 -28.55 5.10 -4.94
N GLU A 37 -27.44 4.82 -4.24
CA GLU A 37 -26.24 5.65 -4.29
C GLU A 37 -25.18 5.04 -5.22
N PRO A 38 -24.46 5.88 -6.00
CA PRO A 38 -23.31 5.44 -6.77
C PRO A 38 -22.25 4.82 -5.85
N PHE A 39 -21.44 3.89 -6.39
CA PHE A 39 -20.37 3.25 -5.63
C PHE A 39 -19.38 4.31 -5.10
N GLY A 40 -19.30 4.44 -3.77
CA GLY A 40 -18.59 5.50 -3.05
C GLY A 40 -19.54 6.55 -2.45
N THR A 41 -19.49 6.74 -1.14
CA THR A 41 -20.38 7.70 -0.46
C THR A 41 -20.08 9.12 -0.92
N PRO A 42 -21.09 9.90 -1.35
CA PRO A 42 -20.89 11.30 -1.71
C PRO A 42 -20.37 12.08 -0.50
N ALA A 43 -19.61 13.15 -0.75
CA ALA A 43 -19.09 14.00 0.32
C ALA A 43 -20.24 14.55 1.18
N PRO A 44 -20.22 14.38 2.51
CA PRO A 44 -21.20 15.02 3.37
C PRO A 44 -21.10 16.56 3.30
N PRO A 45 -22.17 17.31 3.66
CA PRO A 45 -22.23 18.76 3.48
C PRO A 45 -21.11 19.56 4.16
N ASN A 46 -20.50 19.01 5.22
CA ASN A 46 -19.37 19.59 5.97
C ASN A 46 -18.18 18.61 6.02
N ALA A 47 -17.93 17.86 4.94
CA ALA A 47 -16.88 16.86 4.91
C ALA A 47 -15.50 17.49 5.16
N ASP A 48 -14.68 16.83 5.97
CA ASP A 48 -13.27 17.17 6.07
C ASP A 48 -12.56 16.75 4.77
N HIS A 49 -11.65 17.61 4.32
CA HIS A 49 -10.83 17.40 3.13
C HIS A 49 -9.34 17.30 3.48
N ASN A 50 -9.02 17.21 4.77
CA ASN A 50 -7.67 16.96 5.23
C ASN A 50 -7.11 15.66 4.66
N SER A 51 -5.85 15.71 4.25
CA SER A 51 -5.11 14.57 3.73
C SER A 51 -3.99 14.23 4.70
N HIS A 52 -3.91 12.96 5.08
CA HIS A 52 -2.81 12.44 5.91
C HIS A 52 -1.64 11.91 5.08
N ALA A 53 -1.70 12.02 3.74
CA ALA A 53 -0.70 11.47 2.84
C ALA A 53 0.72 11.94 3.17
N THR A 54 0.92 13.23 3.44
CA THR A 54 2.26 13.78 3.78
C THR A 54 2.81 13.21 5.07
N SER A 55 1.99 13.15 6.13
CA SER A 55 2.41 12.60 7.42
C SER A 55 2.81 11.14 7.28
N LEU A 56 2.05 10.38 6.50
CA LEU A 56 2.34 8.97 6.31
C LEU A 56 3.62 8.77 5.48
N ILE A 57 3.89 9.58 4.44
CA ILE A 57 5.10 9.47 3.60
C ILE A 57 6.35 9.67 4.45
N ILE A 58 6.31 10.66 5.35
CA ILE A 58 7.41 10.93 6.28
C ILE A 58 7.66 9.71 7.17
N SER A 59 6.60 9.14 7.75
CA SER A 59 6.70 7.94 8.59
C SER A 59 7.30 6.74 7.85
N GLU A 60 6.93 6.54 6.59
CA GLU A 60 7.48 5.45 5.77
C GLU A 60 8.94 5.65 5.41
N ALA A 61 9.34 6.88 5.11
CA ALA A 61 10.75 7.19 4.89
C ALA A 61 11.61 6.83 6.11
N PHE A 62 11.12 7.15 7.32
CA PHE A 62 11.78 6.73 8.56
C PHE A 62 11.78 5.20 8.74
N ALA A 63 10.70 4.50 8.40
CA ALA A 63 10.66 3.05 8.48
C ALA A 63 11.67 2.38 7.53
N ILE A 64 11.78 2.86 6.28
CA ILE A 64 12.80 2.40 5.31
C ILE A 64 14.20 2.64 5.86
N PHE A 65 14.44 3.81 6.46
CA PHE A 65 15.72 4.13 7.08
C PHE A 65 16.06 3.14 8.21
N PHE A 66 15.13 2.87 9.12
CA PHE A 66 15.36 1.94 10.22
C PHE A 66 15.56 0.49 9.76
N ILE A 67 14.77 0.00 8.81
CA ILE A 67 14.95 -1.35 8.24
C ILE A 67 16.36 -1.47 7.66
N THR A 68 16.79 -0.47 6.89
CA THR A 68 18.13 -0.44 6.28
C THR A 68 19.22 -0.41 7.35
N LEU A 69 19.10 0.51 8.31
CA LEU A 69 20.06 0.68 9.40
C LEU A 69 20.23 -0.61 10.20
N PHE A 70 19.15 -1.19 10.70
CA PHE A 70 19.22 -2.38 11.54
C PHE A 70 19.71 -3.61 10.76
N THR A 71 19.31 -3.77 9.50
CA THR A 71 19.78 -4.88 8.66
C THR A 71 21.29 -4.75 8.40
N LEU A 72 21.77 -3.56 8.04
CA LEU A 72 23.20 -3.32 7.82
C LEU A 72 24.00 -3.46 9.12
N SER A 73 23.52 -2.93 10.24
CA SER A 73 24.16 -3.08 11.54
C SER A 73 24.27 -4.56 11.94
N ARG A 74 23.21 -5.36 11.75
CA ARG A 74 23.22 -6.81 12.00
C ARG A 74 24.30 -7.51 11.17
N LEU A 75 24.32 -7.28 9.87
CA LEU A 75 25.30 -7.90 8.96
C LEU A 75 26.74 -7.44 9.28
N PHE A 76 26.93 -6.17 9.64
CA PHE A 76 28.22 -5.62 10.02
C PHE A 76 28.77 -6.26 11.31
N VAL A 77 27.95 -6.33 12.37
CA VAL A 77 28.33 -6.96 13.65
C VAL A 77 28.68 -8.42 13.44
N ARG A 78 27.94 -9.14 12.58
CA ARG A 78 28.21 -10.55 12.31
C ARG A 78 29.50 -10.77 11.53
N LYS A 79 29.78 -9.94 10.52
CA LYS A 79 31.06 -9.95 9.80
C LYS A 79 32.24 -9.69 10.74
N TRP A 80 32.08 -8.78 11.70
CA TRP A 80 33.13 -8.44 12.65
C TRP A 80 33.37 -9.54 13.70
N ARG A 81 32.29 -10.12 14.26
CA ARG A 81 32.38 -11.06 15.39
C ARG A 81 32.60 -12.51 14.97
N THR A 82 31.86 -13.00 13.98
CA THR A 82 31.77 -14.46 13.70
C THR A 82 32.43 -14.84 12.38
N ARG A 83 32.72 -13.88 11.49
CA ARG A 83 33.33 -14.04 10.15
C ARG A 83 32.61 -14.98 9.16
N PHE A 84 31.68 -15.82 9.60
CA PHE A 84 30.87 -16.73 8.79
C PHE A 84 29.42 -16.25 8.69
N TRP A 85 28.85 -16.44 7.50
CA TRP A 85 27.45 -16.13 7.20
C TRP A 85 26.58 -17.32 7.57
N GLY A 86 25.54 -17.10 8.36
CA GLY A 86 24.58 -18.13 8.73
C GLY A 86 23.41 -18.22 7.75
N PRO A 87 22.65 -19.33 7.75
CA PRO A 87 21.43 -19.45 6.94
C PRO A 87 20.41 -18.35 7.27
N ASP A 88 20.37 -17.88 8.51
CA ASP A 88 19.60 -16.73 8.97
C ASP A 88 19.92 -15.42 8.19
N ASP A 89 21.19 -15.16 7.86
CA ASP A 89 21.58 -13.94 7.11
C ASP A 89 21.06 -13.97 5.66
N TRP A 90 20.98 -15.16 5.07
CA TRP A 90 20.46 -15.35 3.73
C TRP A 90 18.94 -15.13 3.66
N VAL A 91 18.24 -15.29 4.78
CA VAL A 91 16.79 -15.11 4.86
C VAL A 91 16.41 -13.69 5.29
N ILE A 92 17.23 -13.01 6.11
CA ILE A 92 16.95 -11.63 6.52
C ILE A 92 17.11 -10.62 5.37
N ILE A 93 18.05 -10.83 4.45
CA ILE A 93 18.28 -9.95 3.29
C ILE A 93 17.03 -9.84 2.39
N PRO A 94 16.42 -10.95 1.89
CA PRO A 94 15.20 -10.86 1.11
C PRO A 94 14.01 -10.35 1.92
N GLY A 95 13.96 -10.60 3.24
CA GLY A 95 12.95 -10.01 4.12
C GLY A 95 13.06 -8.49 4.20
N ALA A 96 14.27 -7.97 4.42
CA ALA A 96 14.53 -6.53 4.46
C ALA A 96 14.23 -5.87 3.10
N LEU A 97 14.63 -6.51 1.99
CA LEU A 97 14.33 -6.04 0.64
C LEU A 97 12.82 -6.02 0.37
N GLY A 98 12.11 -7.08 0.76
CA GLY A 98 10.65 -7.15 0.66
C GLY A 98 9.96 -6.02 1.44
N GLY A 99 10.44 -5.73 2.65
CA GLY A 99 9.93 -4.61 3.46
C GLY A 99 10.17 -3.25 2.80
N ILE A 100 11.33 -3.04 2.19
CA ILE A 100 11.63 -1.80 1.45
C ILE A 100 10.73 -1.68 0.21
N ILE A 101 10.56 -2.76 -0.55
CA ILE A 101 9.66 -2.78 -1.73
C ILE A 101 8.23 -2.48 -1.30
N TYR A 102 7.74 -3.12 -0.24
CA TYR A 102 6.41 -2.88 0.31
C TYR A 102 6.19 -1.41 0.67
N LEU A 103 7.11 -0.81 1.44
CA LEU A 103 7.00 0.60 1.84
C LEU A 103 7.12 1.55 0.64
N THR A 104 7.96 1.21 -0.34
CA THR A 104 8.09 2.00 -1.57
C THR A 104 6.81 1.97 -2.39
N LEU A 105 6.16 0.79 -2.50
CA LEU A 105 4.86 0.66 -3.15
C LEU A 105 3.81 1.51 -2.44
N ASP A 106 3.78 1.53 -1.10
CA ASP A 106 2.82 2.36 -0.35
C ASP A 106 3.00 3.87 -0.63
N ILE A 107 4.26 4.34 -0.70
CA ILE A 107 4.57 5.73 -1.13
C ILE A 107 4.04 6.00 -2.54
N VAL A 108 4.25 5.10 -3.49
CA VAL A 108 3.74 5.25 -4.87
C VAL A 108 2.21 5.34 -4.88
N THR A 109 1.55 4.52 -4.08
CA THR A 109 0.09 4.50 -3.97
C THR A 109 -0.48 5.79 -3.39
N ARG A 110 0.32 6.57 -2.64
CA ARG A 110 -0.07 7.91 -2.15
C ARG A 110 0.14 9.00 -3.17
N MET A 111 1.20 8.89 -3.97
CA MET A 111 1.53 9.88 -5.00
C MET A 111 0.60 9.80 -6.21
N ARG A 112 0.16 8.59 -6.57
CA ARG A 112 -0.67 8.34 -7.76
C ARG A 112 -2.05 7.75 -7.48
N GLY A 113 -2.24 7.16 -6.31
CA GLY A 113 -3.52 6.60 -5.88
C GLY A 113 -4.22 7.50 -4.88
N CYS A 114 -5.15 6.90 -4.16
CA CYS A 114 -6.03 7.60 -3.23
C CYS A 114 -5.64 7.46 -1.75
N LEU A 115 -4.54 6.78 -1.45
CA LEU A 115 -4.20 6.42 -0.07
C LEU A 115 -3.87 7.68 0.76
N GLY A 116 -4.52 7.83 1.91
CA GLY A 116 -4.38 9.00 2.80
C GLY A 116 -5.34 10.16 2.50
N LYS A 117 -6.16 10.08 1.45
CA LYS A 117 -7.29 10.97 1.19
C LYS A 117 -8.61 10.33 1.67
N HIS A 118 -9.60 11.16 1.99
CA HIS A 118 -10.96 10.67 2.18
C HIS A 118 -11.55 10.14 0.86
N ILE A 119 -12.38 9.09 0.91
CA ILE A 119 -12.91 8.40 -0.28
C ILE A 119 -13.65 9.31 -1.26
N TRP A 120 -14.31 10.36 -0.77
CA TRP A 120 -15.01 11.35 -1.58
C TRP A 120 -14.08 12.34 -2.30
N ASN A 121 -12.80 12.40 -1.92
CA ASN A 121 -11.75 13.19 -2.56
C ASN A 121 -10.90 12.38 -3.54
N CYS A 122 -11.34 11.16 -3.85
CA CYS A 122 -10.63 10.22 -4.70
C CYS A 122 -11.34 10.12 -6.05
N THR A 123 -10.55 10.09 -7.12
CA THR A 123 -11.07 9.82 -8.48
C THR A 123 -11.18 8.32 -8.74
N TYR A 124 -12.02 7.93 -9.70
CA TYR A 124 -12.12 6.52 -10.12
C TYR A 124 -10.75 5.95 -10.52
N VAL A 125 -9.95 6.72 -11.25
CA VAL A 125 -8.61 6.30 -11.69
C VAL A 125 -7.64 6.13 -10.52
N GLU A 126 -7.66 7.01 -9.51
CA GLU A 126 -6.81 6.87 -8.31
C GLU A 126 -7.18 5.63 -7.49
N VAL A 127 -8.48 5.31 -7.39
CA VAL A 127 -8.95 4.10 -6.70
C VAL A 127 -8.53 2.84 -7.47
N ALA A 128 -8.64 2.84 -8.80
CA ALA A 128 -8.16 1.73 -9.60
C ALA A 128 -6.66 1.49 -9.39
N TRP A 129 -5.84 2.54 -9.43
CA TRP A 129 -4.41 2.46 -9.13
C TRP A 129 -4.12 1.91 -7.73
N PHE A 130 -4.88 2.35 -6.73
CA PHE A 130 -4.77 1.83 -5.37
C PHE A 130 -5.03 0.32 -5.32
N ILE A 131 -6.10 -0.16 -5.96
CA ILE A 131 -6.43 -1.59 -5.98
C ILE A 131 -5.35 -2.40 -6.72
N TYR A 132 -4.88 -1.93 -7.87
CA TYR A 132 -3.84 -2.62 -8.63
C TYR A 132 -2.54 -2.78 -7.84
N ILE A 133 -2.09 -1.72 -7.15
CA ILE A 133 -0.88 -1.79 -6.32
C ILE A 133 -1.14 -2.66 -5.09
N GLY A 134 -2.32 -2.57 -4.48
CA GLY A 134 -2.73 -3.38 -3.33
C GLY A 134 -2.60 -4.89 -3.58
N GLN A 135 -2.99 -5.36 -4.77
CA GLN A 135 -2.85 -6.78 -5.17
C GLN A 135 -1.39 -7.26 -5.22
N ILE A 136 -0.43 -6.35 -5.46
CA ILE A 136 1.00 -6.64 -5.46
C ILE A 136 1.57 -6.50 -4.04
N GLN A 137 1.09 -5.51 -3.30
CA GLN A 137 1.55 -5.17 -1.96
C GLN A 137 1.21 -6.26 -0.93
N GLU A 138 0.04 -6.90 -1.06
CA GLU A 138 -0.40 -7.99 -0.17
C GLU A 138 0.55 -9.22 -0.15
N PRO A 139 0.90 -9.86 -1.28
CA PRO A 139 1.86 -10.97 -1.25
C PRO A 139 3.25 -10.55 -0.79
N MET A 140 3.68 -9.31 -1.08
CA MET A 140 4.96 -8.78 -0.60
C MET A 140 4.98 -8.63 0.93
N PHE A 141 3.86 -8.23 1.53
CA PHE A 141 3.72 -8.18 2.98
C PHE A 141 3.88 -9.57 3.60
N TYR A 142 3.14 -10.57 3.11
CA TYR A 142 3.22 -11.93 3.63
C TYR A 142 4.60 -12.55 3.44
N PHE A 143 5.23 -12.34 2.27
CA PHE A 143 6.59 -12.78 2.00
C PHE A 143 7.58 -12.16 2.99
N THR A 144 7.50 -10.84 3.22
CA THR A 144 8.36 -10.12 4.16
C THR A 144 8.22 -10.67 5.59
N VAL A 145 6.98 -10.80 6.07
CA VAL A 145 6.70 -11.33 7.41
C VAL A 145 7.20 -12.77 7.56
N PHE A 146 7.01 -13.59 6.53
CA PHE A 146 7.51 -14.96 6.51
C PHE A 146 9.04 -15.01 6.60
N SER A 147 9.76 -14.26 5.74
CA SER A 147 11.22 -14.21 5.75
C SER A 147 11.77 -13.71 7.09
N VAL A 148 11.21 -12.64 7.66
CA VAL A 148 11.68 -12.12 8.96
C VAL A 148 11.47 -13.15 10.07
N LYS A 149 10.30 -13.81 10.12
CA LYS A 149 10.04 -14.86 11.13
C LYS A 149 10.94 -16.08 10.95
N LEU A 150 11.17 -16.49 9.71
CA LEU A 150 12.04 -17.62 9.39
C LEU A 150 13.51 -17.31 9.77
N SER A 151 13.97 -16.09 9.52
CA SER A 151 15.28 -15.62 9.98
C SER A 151 15.42 -15.77 11.50
N ILE A 152 14.45 -15.28 12.28
CA ILE A 152 14.45 -15.42 13.75
C ILE A 152 14.49 -16.89 14.17
N ALA A 153 13.72 -17.76 13.51
CA ALA A 153 13.71 -19.18 13.84
C ALA A 153 15.05 -19.89 13.55
N LEU A 154 15.76 -19.48 12.49
CA LEU A 154 17.07 -20.01 12.10
C LEU A 154 18.24 -19.38 12.88
N ALA A 155 17.99 -18.33 13.65
CA ALA A 155 18.98 -17.67 14.51
C ALA A 155 19.14 -18.35 15.88
N ASN A 156 18.18 -19.21 16.27
CA ASN A 156 18.26 -20.10 17.44
C ASN A 156 19.07 -21.37 17.13
#